data_AF-A0A222EC03-F1
#
_entry.id   AF-A0A222EC03-F1
#
_cell.length_a   1.000
_cell.length_b   1.000
_cell.length_c   1.000
_cell.angle_alpha   90.00
_cell.angle_beta   90.00
_cell.angle_gamma   90.00
#
_symmetry.space_group_name_H-M   'P 1'
#
loop_
_entity.id
_entity.type
_entity.pdbx_description
1 polymer ?
#
loop_
_entity_poly.entity_id
_entity_poly.type
_entity_poly.pdbx_seq_one_letter_code
_entity_poly.pdbx_strand_id
1 'polypeptide(L)'
;MTEESDKAKNTRPDVRDKPMPTEDKVLLAVLGLVAIGALIGLRWVLSGVFGLAVGASAGVGFRDAFIAAIVISVLLMIVFAVVAGDGALGELTTMVIGFFVMVVFFTVSIALIL
;
A
#
# COMPACT_ATOMS: atom_id res chain seq x y z
N MET A 1 -26.71 -12.39 57.05
CA MET A 1 -25.31 -11.91 57.08
C MET A 1 -24.48 -13.16 56.83
N THR A 2 -24.02 -13.53 55.63
CA THR A 2 -23.39 -12.78 54.55
C THR A 2 -23.13 -13.77 53.40
N GLU A 3 -23.98 -13.84 52.38
CA GLU A 3 -23.64 -14.55 51.13
C GLU A 3 -24.16 -13.78 49.90
N GLU A 4 -24.43 -12.48 50.05
CA GLU A 4 -24.86 -11.61 48.97
C GLU A 4 -23.69 -10.89 48.28
N SER A 5 -22.45 -11.07 48.77
CA SER A 5 -21.29 -10.32 48.26
C SER A 5 -20.46 -11.04 47.20
N ASP A 6 -20.90 -12.21 46.70
CA ASP A 6 -20.16 -12.96 45.65
C ASP A 6 -20.80 -12.83 44.26
N LYS A 7 -21.75 -11.91 44.10
CA LYS A 7 -22.40 -11.60 42.81
C LYS A 7 -21.85 -10.38 42.09
N ALA A 8 -20.77 -9.78 42.58
CA ALA A 8 -20.18 -8.58 42.00
C ALA A 8 -18.95 -8.87 41.11
N LYS A 9 -18.68 -10.12 40.74
CA LYS A 9 -17.54 -10.44 39.88
C LYS A 9 -17.88 -10.31 38.41
N ASN A 10 -17.64 -9.10 37.91
CA ASN A 10 -16.99 -8.87 36.61
C ASN A 10 -17.76 -9.32 35.36
N THR A 11 -18.90 -8.67 35.08
CA THR A 11 -19.45 -8.60 33.71
C THR A 11 -18.81 -7.43 32.97
N ARG A 12 -17.50 -7.50 32.72
CA ARG A 12 -16.95 -6.70 31.62
C ARG A 12 -17.40 -7.41 30.33
N PRO A 13 -18.14 -6.75 29.43
CA PRO A 13 -18.38 -7.33 28.12
C PRO A 13 -17.00 -7.63 27.53
N ASP A 14 -16.78 -8.90 27.24
CA ASP A 14 -15.68 -9.36 26.43
C ASP A 14 -15.81 -8.62 25.10
N VAL A 15 -14.93 -7.64 24.88
CA VAL A 15 -14.69 -7.10 23.54
C VAL A 15 -14.02 -8.23 22.79
N ARG A 16 -14.81 -9.22 22.36
CA ARG A 16 -14.35 -10.33 21.55
C ARG A 16 -13.79 -9.70 20.30
N ASP A 17 -12.49 -9.90 20.11
CA ASP A 17 -11.83 -9.73 18.83
C ASP A 17 -12.67 -10.48 17.80
N LYS A 18 -13.51 -9.74 17.07
CA LYS A 18 -14.34 -10.32 16.04
C LYS A 18 -13.35 -10.79 14.98
N PRO A 19 -13.18 -12.12 14.77
CA PRO A 19 -12.27 -12.58 13.73
C PRO A 19 -12.74 -11.94 12.42
N MET A 20 -11.83 -11.27 11.71
CA MET A 20 -12.15 -10.62 10.44
C MET A 20 -12.92 -11.62 9.56
N PRO A 21 -14.11 -11.24 9.05
CA PRO A 21 -14.90 -12.07 8.14
C PRO A 21 -13.99 -12.61 7.03
N THR A 22 -14.11 -13.90 6.73
CA THR A 22 -13.24 -14.56 5.75
C THR A 22 -13.38 -13.89 4.38
N GLU A 23 -14.55 -13.31 4.10
CA GLU A 23 -14.86 -12.52 2.91
C GLU A 23 -13.93 -11.29 2.76
N ASP A 24 -13.68 -10.55 3.85
CA ASP A 24 -12.85 -9.34 3.82
C ASP A 24 -11.38 -9.66 3.54
N LYS A 25 -10.91 -10.82 4.02
CA LYS A 25 -9.54 -11.30 3.75
C LYS A 25 -9.34 -11.65 2.28
N VAL A 26 -10.34 -12.27 1.66
CA VAL A 26 -10.30 -12.60 0.23
C VAL A 26 -10.35 -11.32 -0.61
N LEU A 27 -11.19 -10.36 -0.24
CA LEU A 27 -11.28 -9.07 -0.93
C LEU A 27 -9.95 -8.32 -0.87
N LEU A 28 -9.31 -8.24 0.29
CA LEU A 28 -7.99 -7.63 0.47
C LEU A 28 -6.91 -8.34 -0.35
N ALA A 29 -6.93 -9.67 -0.40
CA ALA A 29 -5.98 -10.45 -1.19
C ALA A 29 -6.15 -10.20 -2.71
N VAL A 30 -7.40 -10.14 -3.20
CA VAL A 30 -7.70 -9.83 -4.60
C VAL A 30 -7.30 -8.40 -4.94
N LEU A 31 -7.62 -7.43 -4.07
CA LEU A 31 -7.25 -6.03 -4.26
C LEU A 31 -5.72 -5.86 -4.31
N GLY A 32 -5.01 -6.54 -3.41
CA GLY A 32 -3.55 -6.58 -3.40
C GLY A 32 -2.97 -7.17 -4.69
N LEU A 33 -3.55 -8.25 -5.22
CA LEU A 33 -3.12 -8.86 -6.48
C LEU A 33 -3.35 -7.93 -7.67
N VAL A 34 -4.50 -7.25 -7.73
CA VAL A 34 -4.79 -6.24 -8.76
C VAL A 34 -3.81 -5.07 -8.69
N ALA A 35 -3.50 -4.58 -7.49
CA ALA A 35 -2.53 -3.51 -7.28
C ALA A 35 -1.13 -3.93 -7.76
N ILE A 36 -0.68 -5.14 -7.44
CA ILE A 36 0.60 -5.67 -7.93
C ILE A 36 0.61 -5.79 -9.46
N GLY A 37 -0.46 -6.29 -10.06
CA GLY A 37 -0.60 -6.37 -11.52
C GLY A 37 -0.51 -5.00 -12.20
N ALA A 38 -1.18 -3.99 -11.62
CA ALA A 38 -1.12 -2.61 -12.09
C ALA A 38 0.29 -2.02 -12.00
N LEU A 39 1.01 -2.28 -10.90
CA LEU A 39 2.40 -1.83 -10.73
C LEU A 39 3.35 -2.47 -11.74
N ILE A 40 3.17 -3.76 -12.04
CA ILE A 40 3.96 -4.45 -13.08
C ILE A 40 3.64 -3.89 -14.48
N GLY A 41 2.37 -3.68 -14.81
CA GLY A 41 1.98 -3.08 -16.08
C GLY A 41 2.54 -1.66 -16.25
N LEU A 42 2.41 -0.84 -15.21
CA LEU A 42 2.94 0.52 -15.19
C LEU A 42 4.47 0.53 -15.35
N ARG A 43 5.18 -0.43 -14.73
CA ARG A 43 6.63 -0.60 -14.91
C ARG A 43 7.04 -0.81 -16.36
N TRP A 44 6.32 -1.62 -17.14
CA TRP A 44 6.61 -1.81 -18.56
C TRP A 44 6.42 -0.53 -19.38
N VAL A 45 5.33 0.20 -19.11
CA VAL A 45 5.04 1.47 -19.77
C VAL A 45 6.13 2.50 -19.48
N LEU A 46 6.53 2.65 -18.21
CA LEU A 46 7.57 3.58 -17.81
C LEU A 46 8.93 3.22 -18.42
N SER A 47 9.29 1.95 -18.48
CA SER A 47 10.54 1.52 -19.12
C SER A 47 10.62 1.95 -20.59
N GLY A 48 9.51 1.89 -21.35
CA GLY A 48 9.44 2.40 -22.72
C GLY A 48 9.61 3.91 -22.81
N VAL A 49 8.98 4.68 -21.91
CA VAL A 49 9.05 6.15 -21.92
C VAL A 49 10.44 6.65 -21.52
N PHE A 50 11.01 6.11 -20.44
CA PHE A 50 12.32 6.52 -19.94
C PHE A 50 13.46 6.01 -20.83
N GLY A 51 13.33 4.83 -21.45
CA GLY A 51 14.33 4.31 -22.40
C GLY A 51 14.51 5.18 -23.64
N LEU A 52 13.44 5.85 -24.09
CA LEU A 52 13.51 6.83 -25.18
C LEU A 52 14.08 8.19 -24.74
N ALA A 53 13.91 8.56 -23.47
CA ALA A 53 14.27 9.89 -22.96
C ALA A 53 15.70 9.97 -22.38
N VAL A 54 16.20 8.90 -21.77
CA VAL A 54 17.49 8.91 -21.02
C VAL A 54 18.66 8.40 -21.86
N GLY A 55 18.39 7.70 -22.97
CA GLY A 55 19.40 7.02 -23.76
C GLY A 55 19.92 5.80 -22.99
N ALA A 56 19.71 4.61 -23.54
CA ALA A 56 19.95 3.31 -22.91
C ALA A 56 21.40 3.01 -22.47
N SER A 57 22.31 3.98 -22.51
CA SER A 57 23.74 3.81 -22.28
C SER A 57 24.24 4.30 -20.92
N ALA A 58 23.44 5.05 -20.15
CA ALA A 58 23.82 5.51 -18.82
C ALA A 58 22.75 5.11 -17.82
N GLY A 59 23.03 4.06 -17.04
CA GLY A 59 22.11 3.59 -15.99
C GLY A 59 21.69 4.74 -15.09
N VAL A 60 20.41 4.82 -14.75
CA VAL A 60 19.83 5.95 -13.98
C VAL A 60 20.40 6.00 -12.56
N GLY A 61 21.00 4.91 -12.09
CA GLY A 61 21.65 4.85 -10.77
C GLY A 61 20.64 4.90 -9.63
N PHE A 62 21.00 4.31 -8.48
CA PHE A 62 20.07 4.17 -7.34
C PHE A 62 19.59 5.51 -6.76
N ARG A 63 20.42 6.56 -6.83
CA ARG A 63 20.08 7.88 -6.30
C ARG A 63 18.97 8.55 -7.10
N ASP A 64 19.13 8.64 -8.42
CA ASP A 64 18.15 9.34 -9.27
C ASP A 64 16.89 8.48 -9.44
N ALA A 65 17.04 7.14 -9.42
CA ALA A 65 15.92 6.21 -9.35
C ALA A 65 15.06 6.42 -8.10
N PHE A 66 15.68 6.64 -6.94
CA PHE A 66 14.94 6.88 -5.69
C PHE A 66 14.17 8.21 -5.72
N ILE A 67 14.78 9.27 -6.26
CA ILE A 67 14.11 10.58 -6.41
C ILE A 67 12.90 10.45 -7.35
N ALA A 68 13.09 9.83 -8.51
CA ALA A 68 12.00 9.59 -9.46
C ALA A 68 10.89 8.72 -8.85
N ALA A 69 11.26 7.67 -8.11
CA ALA A 69 10.33 6.78 -7.44
C ALA A 69 9.47 7.49 -6.39
N ILE A 70 10.04 8.42 -5.61
CA ILE A 70 9.28 9.24 -4.67
C ILE A 70 8.22 10.06 -5.40
N VAL A 71 8.61 10.77 -6.47
CA VAL A 71 7.69 11.62 -7.24
C VAL A 71 6.54 10.79 -7.83
N ILE A 72 6.86 9.66 -8.47
CA ILE A 72 5.85 8.75 -9.05
C ILE A 72 4.92 8.21 -7.96
N SER A 73 5.48 7.80 -6.81
CA SER A 73 4.69 7.23 -5.71
C SER A 73 3.77 8.24 -5.06
N VAL A 74 4.19 9.50 -4.92
CA VAL A 74 3.31 10.59 -4.44
C VAL A 74 2.17 10.84 -5.42
N LEU A 75 2.46 10.91 -6.73
CA LEU A 75 1.42 11.11 -7.74
C LEU A 75 0.40 9.97 -7.75
N LEU A 76 0.86 8.71 -7.64
CA LEU A 76 -0.03 7.57 -7.53
C LEU A 76 -0.83 7.56 -6.23
N MET A 77 -0.21 7.95 -5.12
CA MET A 77 -0.92 8.09 -3.84
C MET A 77 -2.07 9.11 -3.97
N ILE A 78 -1.86 10.23 -4.66
CA ILE A 78 -2.90 11.23 -4.92
C ILE A 78 -4.01 10.62 -5.79
N VAL A 79 -3.65 9.91 -6.87
CA VAL A 79 -4.65 9.24 -7.73
C VAL A 79 -5.46 8.22 -6.93
N PHE A 80 -4.83 7.40 -6.10
CA PHE A 80 -5.51 6.45 -5.24
C PHE A 80 -6.37 7.14 -4.18
N ALA A 81 -5.96 8.28 -3.65
CA ALA A 81 -6.77 9.05 -2.71
C ALA A 81 -8.03 9.59 -3.38
N VAL A 82 -7.91 10.10 -4.61
CA VAL A 82 -9.06 10.58 -5.39
C VAL A 82 -10.00 9.42 -5.74
N VAL A 83 -9.47 8.27 -6.14
CA VAL A 83 -10.26 7.07 -6.48
C VAL A 83 -10.94 6.48 -5.25
N ALA A 84 -10.28 6.52 -4.09
CA ALA A 84 -10.85 6.03 -2.82
C ALA A 84 -11.97 6.93 -2.28
N GLY A 85 -12.05 8.20 -2.70
CA GLY A 85 -13.09 9.13 -2.26
C GLY A 85 -13.07 9.32 -0.74
N ASP A 86 -14.20 9.06 -0.07
CA ASP A 86 -14.32 9.13 1.40
C ASP A 86 -13.51 8.05 2.13
N GLY A 87 -13.15 6.95 1.45
CA GLY A 87 -12.35 5.88 2.04
C GLY A 87 -10.89 6.27 2.32
N ALA A 88 -10.40 7.34 1.70
CA ALA A 88 -8.99 7.75 1.80
C ALA A 88 -8.58 8.17 3.22
N LEU A 89 -9.47 8.86 3.96
CA LEU A 89 -9.19 9.31 5.33
C LEU A 89 -9.22 8.15 6.34
N GLY A 90 -10.12 7.19 6.15
CA GLY A 90 -10.21 5.99 7.00
C GLY A 90 -9.06 5.00 6.78
N GLU A 91 -8.48 4.99 5.58
CA GLU A 91 -7.44 4.04 5.17
C GLU A 91 -6.04 4.67 5.06
N LEU A 92 -5.83 5.85 5.66
CA LEU A 92 -4.57 6.60 5.54
C LEU A 92 -3.34 5.76 5.89
N THR A 93 -3.42 4.92 6.93
CA THR A 93 -2.33 4.00 7.32
C THR A 93 -1.99 3.02 6.20
N THR A 94 -3.00 2.45 5.55
CA THR A 94 -2.81 1.54 4.40
C THR A 94 -2.21 2.28 3.22
N MET A 95 -2.65 3.51 2.95
CA MET A 95 -2.10 4.34 1.87
C MET A 95 -0.64 4.71 2.11
N VAL A 96 -0.26 5.01 3.36
CA VAL A 96 1.14 5.31 3.74
C VAL A 96 2.01 4.07 3.61
N ILE A 97 1.54 2.90 4.04
CA ILE A 97 2.27 1.64 3.83
C ILE A 97 2.42 1.37 2.33
N GLY A 98 1.35 1.56 1.55
CA GLY A 98 1.36 1.44 0.09
C GLY A 98 2.37 2.39 -0.56
N PHE A 99 2.48 3.63 -0.07
CA PHE A 99 3.48 4.59 -0.53
C PHE A 99 4.91 4.05 -0.36
N PHE A 100 5.29 3.55 0.82
CA PHE A 100 6.64 2.99 1.01
C PHE A 100 6.91 1.77 0.14
N VAL A 101 5.91 0.89 -0.02
CA VAL A 101 6.00 -0.27 -0.92
C VAL A 101 6.22 0.20 -2.37
N MET A 102 5.47 1.20 -2.83
CA MET A 102 5.63 1.78 -4.16
C MET A 102 7.00 2.43 -4.35
N VAL A 103 7.51 3.19 -3.37
CA VAL A 103 8.83 3.82 -3.44
C VAL A 103 9.92 2.76 -3.62
N VAL A 104 9.92 1.71 -2.79
CA VAL A 104 10.90 0.62 -2.91
C VAL A 104 10.76 -0.07 -4.26
N PHE A 105 9.53 -0.39 -4.66
CA PHE A 105 9.25 -1.06 -5.94
C PHE A 105 9.76 -0.24 -7.12
N PHE A 106 9.39 1.05 -7.21
CA PHE A 106 9.82 1.91 -8.31
C PHE A 106 11.31 2.20 -8.28
N THR A 107 11.92 2.35 -7.10
CA THR A 107 13.37 2.56 -6.97
C THR A 107 14.14 1.38 -7.56
N VAL A 108 13.81 0.16 -7.12
CA VAL A 108 14.45 -1.07 -7.64
C VAL A 108 14.13 -1.24 -9.12
N SER A 109 12.89 -0.93 -9.51
CA SER A 109 12.45 -1.04 -10.89
C SER A 109 13.25 -0.15 -11.82
N ILE A 110 13.43 1.12 -11.48
CA ILE A 110 14.17 2.09 -12.27
C ILE A 110 15.66 1.76 -12.18
N ALA A 111 16.22 1.57 -10.98
CA ALA A 111 17.66 1.35 -10.82
C ALA A 111 18.21 0.06 -11.47
N LEU A 112 17.41 -1.00 -11.57
CA LEU A 112 17.86 -2.28 -12.14
C LEU A 112 17.59 -2.45 -13.64
N ILE A 113 16.61 -1.73 -14.20
CA ILE A 113 16.25 -1.86 -15.63
C ILE A 113 16.77 -0.70 -16.48
N LEU A 114 16.87 0.50 -15.91
CA LEU A 114 17.30 1.71 -16.62
C LEU A 114 18.77 2.02 -16.40
#